data_AF-A0A7Y5SAR5-F1
#
_entry.id   AF-A0A7Y5SAR5-F1
#
_cell.length_a   1.000
_cell.length_b   1.000
_cell.length_c   1.000
_cell.angle_alpha   90.00
_cell.angle_beta   90.00
_cell.angle_gamma   90.00
#
_symmetry.space_group_name_H-M   'P 1'
#
loop_
_entity.id
_entity.type
_entity.pdbx_description
1 polymer ?
#
loop_
_entity_poly.entity_id
_entity_poly.type
_entity_poly.pdbx_seq_one_letter_code
_entity_poly.pdbx_strand_id
1 'polypeptide(L)'
;GQLPGPERAAKLGAALTALADAGKPLLISINPSVIATYGQPDPTVSVLERFGLSADSGKPLLREQISAQGRSVETDQSVVAGEGSHPILRAVRGLPALVPWPIPLKAKGAEGAPGREGLRVTALATIADDASTWGESQWVRLWQTPRAQRGASPDLPVFDANRDVRGGPWMVAAAAEIPGPRGTPQRLVVVGSNSWFIDQVTQRRAEVDGRVIDANPGNIELFESSVLWLAGQDELIAQSPEAASIALIGAIAPERLSMIRWVIVAGLPVLVLVVGGLYRAVRG
;
A
#
# COMPACT_ATOMS: atom_id res chain seq x y z
N GLY A 1 -16.04 21.49 -16.45
CA GLY A 1 -16.34 20.92 -15.13
C GLY A 1 -17.07 21.93 -14.28
N GLN A 2 -18.41 21.97 -14.36
CA GLN A 2 -19.25 23.03 -13.77
C GLN A 2 -19.87 22.66 -12.40
N LEU A 3 -19.70 21.43 -11.92
CA LEU A 3 -20.30 20.97 -10.66
C LEU A 3 -19.37 21.23 -9.45
N PRO A 4 -19.90 21.71 -8.31
CA PRO A 4 -19.20 21.76 -7.03
C PRO A 4 -18.60 20.40 -6.62
N GLY A 5 -17.57 20.41 -5.77
CA GLY A 5 -16.88 19.20 -5.29
C GLY A 5 -17.81 18.11 -4.76
N PRO A 6 -18.72 18.42 -3.82
CA PRO A 6 -19.67 17.44 -3.27
C PRO A 6 -20.63 16.85 -4.30
N GLU A 7 -21.16 17.66 -5.21
CA GLU A 7 -22.05 17.18 -6.27
C GLU A 7 -21.33 16.25 -7.26
N ARG A 8 -20.05 16.53 -7.57
CA ARG A 8 -19.22 15.61 -8.36
C ARG A 8 -18.99 14.29 -7.65
N ALA A 9 -18.70 14.33 -6.35
CA ALA A 9 -18.53 13.12 -5.55
C ALA A 9 -19.81 12.28 -5.50
N ALA A 10 -20.97 12.91 -5.29
CA ALA A 10 -22.27 12.24 -5.30
C ALA A 10 -22.58 11.59 -6.66
N LYS A 11 -22.35 12.32 -7.77
CA LYS A 11 -22.56 11.79 -9.13
C LYS A 11 -21.62 10.64 -9.45
N LEU A 12 -20.35 10.72 -9.01
CA LEU A 12 -19.38 9.64 -9.17
C LEU A 12 -19.80 8.41 -8.35
N GLY A 13 -20.20 8.59 -7.09
CA GLY A 13 -20.72 7.52 -6.25
C GLY A 13 -21.91 6.80 -6.89
N ALA A 14 -22.88 7.57 -7.40
CA ALA A 14 -24.04 7.01 -8.11
C ALA A 14 -23.64 6.21 -9.36
N ALA A 15 -22.66 6.70 -10.14
CA ALA A 15 -22.15 5.98 -11.31
C ALA A 15 -21.42 4.68 -10.92
N LEU A 16 -20.62 4.69 -9.85
CA LEU A 16 -19.94 3.50 -9.32
C LEU A 16 -20.97 2.46 -8.86
N THR A 17 -22.01 2.87 -8.13
CA THR A 17 -23.10 1.99 -7.72
C THR A 17 -23.82 1.38 -8.91
N ALA A 18 -24.17 2.17 -9.93
CA ALA A 18 -24.83 1.66 -11.14
C ALA A 18 -23.97 0.63 -11.89
N LEU A 19 -22.66 0.85 -11.99
CA LEU A 19 -21.73 -0.11 -12.58
C LEU A 19 -21.64 -1.39 -11.75
N ALA A 20 -21.58 -1.27 -10.42
CA ALA A 20 -21.59 -2.40 -9.52
C ALA A 20 -22.90 -3.21 -9.64
N ASP A 21 -24.05 -2.55 -9.70
CA ASP A 21 -25.37 -3.18 -9.90
C ASP A 21 -25.46 -3.92 -11.22
N ALA A 22 -24.85 -3.38 -12.28
CA ALA A 22 -24.72 -4.03 -13.57
C ALA A 22 -23.71 -5.20 -13.60
N GLY A 23 -23.11 -5.57 -12.47
CA GLY A 23 -22.15 -6.67 -12.36
C GLY A 23 -20.80 -6.37 -13.04
N LYS A 24 -20.48 -5.10 -13.30
CA LYS A 24 -19.24 -4.73 -14.00
C LYS A 24 -18.02 -4.85 -13.07
N PRO A 25 -16.86 -5.23 -13.63
CA PRO A 25 -15.61 -5.15 -12.89
C PRO A 25 -15.21 -3.69 -12.67
N LEU A 26 -14.59 -3.40 -11.52
CA LEU A 26 -14.24 -2.04 -11.12
C LEU A 26 -12.77 -1.95 -10.70
N LEU A 27 -12.06 -0.94 -11.20
CA LEU A 27 -10.80 -0.46 -10.64
C LEU A 27 -11.06 0.91 -10.02
N ILE A 28 -10.93 1.04 -8.70
CA ILE A 28 -11.23 2.27 -7.96
C ILE A 28 -9.95 2.81 -7.34
N SER A 29 -9.61 4.05 -7.67
CA SER A 29 -8.54 4.80 -7.03
C SER A 29 -9.15 5.87 -6.13
N ILE A 30 -8.86 5.84 -4.83
CA ILE A 30 -9.50 6.70 -3.82
C ILE A 30 -8.65 7.93 -3.58
N ASN A 31 -9.27 9.11 -3.55
CA ASN A 31 -8.61 10.36 -3.17
C ASN A 31 -9.05 10.78 -1.75
N PRO A 32 -8.21 11.50 -0.97
CA PRO A 32 -8.66 12.02 0.31
C PRO A 32 -9.87 12.94 0.13
N SER A 33 -10.84 12.78 1.03
CA SER A 33 -12.16 13.37 0.90
C SER A 33 -12.42 14.34 2.03
N VAL A 34 -12.57 15.61 1.66
CA VAL A 34 -12.94 16.68 2.59
C VAL A 34 -14.33 16.43 3.18
N ILE A 35 -15.23 15.74 2.46
CA ILE A 35 -16.57 15.38 2.94
C ILE A 35 -16.46 14.48 4.18
N ALA A 36 -15.61 13.43 4.08
CA ALA A 36 -15.36 12.50 5.18
C ALA A 36 -14.68 13.16 6.38
N THR A 37 -13.80 14.15 6.16
CA THR A 37 -13.17 14.92 7.24
C THR A 37 -14.20 15.66 8.12
N TYR A 38 -15.34 16.06 7.56
CA TYR A 38 -16.44 16.67 8.31
C TYR A 38 -17.44 15.65 8.90
N GLY A 39 -17.10 14.36 8.88
CA GLY A 39 -17.92 13.29 9.44
C GLY A 39 -19.10 12.86 8.56
N GLN A 40 -19.19 13.38 7.33
CA GLN A 40 -20.21 12.95 6.38
C GLN A 40 -19.76 11.69 5.62
N PRO A 41 -20.66 10.76 5.27
CA PRO A 41 -20.32 9.62 4.43
C PRO A 41 -19.78 10.07 3.06
N ASP A 42 -18.64 9.52 2.65
CA ASP A 42 -18.10 9.78 1.32
C ASP A 42 -18.76 8.87 0.27
N PRO A 43 -19.54 9.43 -0.67
CA PRO A 43 -20.28 8.64 -1.65
C PRO A 43 -19.37 7.88 -2.62
N THR A 44 -18.11 8.28 -2.78
CA THR A 44 -17.17 7.65 -3.73
C THR A 44 -16.63 6.31 -3.23
N VAL A 45 -16.73 6.05 -1.93
CA VAL A 45 -16.25 4.80 -1.30
C VAL A 45 -17.38 3.93 -0.76
N SER A 46 -18.64 4.39 -0.78
CA SER A 46 -19.79 3.61 -0.29
C SER A 46 -19.99 2.30 -1.05
N VAL A 47 -19.66 2.26 -2.34
CA VAL A 47 -19.74 1.05 -3.18
C VAL A 47 -18.86 -0.10 -2.66
N LEU A 48 -17.80 0.21 -1.92
CA LEU A 48 -16.88 -0.80 -1.38
C LEU A 48 -17.56 -1.73 -0.38
N GLU A 49 -18.61 -1.27 0.30
CA GLU A 49 -19.29 -2.08 1.33
C GLU A 49 -19.93 -3.34 0.76
N ARG A 50 -20.37 -3.29 -0.50
CA ARG A 50 -20.87 -4.45 -1.26
C ARG A 50 -19.81 -5.52 -1.45
N PHE A 51 -18.56 -5.11 -1.60
CA PHE A 51 -17.39 -5.98 -1.77
C PHE A 51 -16.70 -6.27 -0.43
N GLY A 52 -17.39 -6.01 0.68
CA GLY A 52 -16.86 -6.21 2.02
C GLY A 52 -15.63 -5.41 2.36
N LEU A 53 -15.51 -4.23 1.78
CA LEU A 53 -14.46 -3.28 2.06
C LEU A 53 -15.06 -1.97 2.57
N SER A 54 -14.24 -1.20 3.25
CA SER A 54 -14.52 0.19 3.61
C SER A 54 -13.22 0.97 3.58
N ALA A 55 -13.30 2.27 3.36
CA ALA A 55 -12.16 3.17 3.33
C ALA A 55 -12.39 4.35 4.26
N ASP A 56 -11.36 4.77 4.99
CA ASP A 56 -11.39 6.01 5.77
C ASP A 56 -10.80 7.16 4.94
N SER A 57 -11.54 7.61 3.92
CA SER A 57 -11.07 8.66 3.00
C SER A 57 -10.88 10.03 3.66
N GLY A 58 -11.36 10.22 4.89
CA GLY A 58 -11.16 11.43 5.68
C GLY A 58 -9.83 11.47 6.44
N LYS A 59 -9.13 10.33 6.54
CA LYS A 59 -7.90 10.18 7.33
C LYS A 59 -6.78 9.49 6.53
N PRO A 60 -6.18 10.17 5.53
CA PRO A 60 -5.01 9.62 4.85
C PRO A 60 -3.86 9.37 5.84
N LEU A 61 -3.05 8.36 5.56
CA LEU A 61 -1.92 8.00 6.43
C LEU A 61 -0.75 8.94 6.16
N LEU A 62 -0.23 9.49 7.24
CA LEU A 62 1.01 10.25 7.28
C LEU A 62 2.04 9.47 8.09
N ARG A 63 3.32 9.70 7.81
CA ARG A 63 4.43 9.16 8.60
C ARG A 63 5.33 10.27 9.09
N GLU A 64 5.64 10.26 10.36
CA GLU A 64 6.65 11.13 10.94
C GLU A 64 8.03 10.52 10.71
N GLN A 65 8.94 11.35 10.24
CA GLN A 65 10.35 11.00 10.11
C GLN A 65 11.19 12.02 10.85
N ILE A 66 12.03 11.53 11.76
CA ILE A 66 13.00 12.33 12.51
C ILE A 66 14.38 12.04 11.93
N SER A 67 15.05 13.08 11.44
CA SER A 67 16.37 13.02 10.84
C SER A 67 17.31 14.04 11.49
N ALA A 68 18.59 14.04 11.10
CA ALA A 68 19.55 15.06 11.53
C ALA A 68 19.14 16.48 11.09
N GLN A 69 18.35 16.59 10.02
CA GLN A 69 17.80 17.83 9.47
C GLN A 69 16.52 18.28 10.19
N GLY A 70 16.02 17.49 11.15
CA GLY A 70 14.82 17.78 11.92
C GLY A 70 13.66 16.83 11.63
N ARG A 71 12.47 17.24 12.11
CA ARG A 71 11.21 16.51 11.94
C ARG A 71 10.59 16.82 10.59
N SER A 72 10.12 15.79 9.91
CA SER A 72 9.36 15.89 8.67
C SER A 72 8.16 14.95 8.70
N VAL A 73 7.16 15.22 7.86
CA VAL A 73 5.97 14.38 7.71
C VAL A 73 5.86 13.95 6.25
N GLU A 74 5.99 12.65 6.02
CA GLU A 74 5.89 12.03 4.70
C GLU A 74 4.42 11.76 4.36
N THR A 75 4.03 12.18 3.16
CA THR A 75 2.70 11.92 2.59
C THR A 75 2.71 10.72 1.65
N ASP A 76 3.89 10.20 1.30
CA ASP A 76 4.06 9.14 0.33
C ASP A 76 4.70 7.96 1.04
N GLN A 77 4.09 6.79 0.92
CA GLN A 77 4.51 5.63 1.70
C GLN A 77 4.92 4.48 0.79
N SER A 78 6.06 3.86 1.12
CA SER A 78 6.42 2.58 0.52
C SER A 78 5.46 1.51 1.03
N VAL A 79 5.01 0.66 0.13
CA VAL A 79 4.09 -0.43 0.44
C VAL A 79 4.74 -1.77 0.16
N VAL A 80 4.31 -2.78 0.90
CA VAL A 80 4.72 -4.16 0.68
C VAL A 80 3.52 -4.92 0.10
N ALA A 81 3.80 -5.79 -0.86
CA ALA A 81 2.77 -6.69 -1.39
C ALA A 81 2.18 -7.54 -0.25
N GLY A 82 0.86 -7.74 -0.28
CA GLY A 82 0.20 -8.62 0.68
C GLY A 82 0.64 -10.08 0.56
N GLU A 83 0.26 -10.88 1.56
CA GLU A 83 0.50 -12.32 1.55
C GLU A 83 -0.63 -13.08 0.86
N GLY A 84 -0.33 -14.24 0.29
CA GLY A 84 -1.32 -15.12 -0.32
C GLY A 84 -0.95 -15.59 -1.73
N SER A 85 -1.92 -16.17 -2.42
CA SER A 85 -1.77 -16.78 -3.75
C SER A 85 -2.54 -16.06 -4.87
N HIS A 86 -3.07 -14.87 -4.58
CA HIS A 86 -3.84 -14.10 -5.57
C HIS A 86 -2.98 -13.80 -6.81
N PRO A 87 -3.51 -13.92 -8.04
CA PRO A 87 -2.73 -13.72 -9.27
C PRO A 87 -1.97 -12.39 -9.30
N ILE A 88 -2.64 -11.29 -8.93
CA ILE A 88 -2.01 -9.96 -8.82
C ILE A 88 -0.82 -9.97 -7.86
N LEU A 89 -0.95 -10.61 -6.68
CA LEU A 89 0.12 -10.68 -5.69
C LEU A 89 1.36 -11.39 -6.23
N ARG A 90 1.19 -12.38 -7.12
CA ARG A 90 2.32 -13.08 -7.74
C ARG A 90 3.15 -12.15 -8.62
N ALA A 91 2.51 -11.23 -9.36
CA ALA A 91 3.21 -10.31 -10.25
C ALA A 91 3.94 -9.19 -9.50
N VAL A 92 3.37 -8.69 -8.40
CA VAL A 92 3.94 -7.55 -7.65
C VAL A 92 4.88 -7.95 -6.51
N ARG A 93 5.07 -9.26 -6.26
CA ARG A 93 5.79 -9.74 -5.08
C ARG A 93 7.24 -9.29 -5.08
N GLY A 94 7.64 -8.63 -3.99
CA GLY A 94 9.02 -8.18 -3.79
C GLY A 94 9.40 -6.96 -4.62
N LEU A 95 8.48 -6.40 -5.42
CA LEU A 95 8.72 -5.18 -6.16
C LEU A 95 8.45 -3.95 -5.28
N PRO A 96 9.36 -2.97 -5.27
CA PRO A 96 9.10 -1.73 -4.58
C PRO A 96 7.92 -1.01 -5.22
N ALA A 97 7.02 -0.53 -4.38
CA ALA A 97 5.88 0.28 -4.77
C ALA A 97 5.67 1.43 -3.79
N LEU A 98 5.18 2.55 -4.31
CA LEU A 98 4.96 3.78 -3.55
C LEU A 98 3.51 4.24 -3.74
N VAL A 99 2.86 4.60 -2.63
CA VAL A 99 1.49 5.10 -2.62
C VAL A 99 1.47 6.51 -2.04
N PRO A 100 1.20 7.55 -2.85
CA PRO A 100 0.99 8.91 -2.35
C PRO A 100 -0.35 9.04 -1.65
N TRP A 101 -0.39 9.74 -0.52
CA TRP A 101 -1.57 9.97 0.30
C TRP A 101 -2.41 8.71 0.52
N PRO A 102 -1.81 7.66 1.09
CA PRO A 102 -2.47 6.37 1.25
C PRO A 102 -3.71 6.51 2.13
N ILE A 103 -4.80 5.86 1.73
CA ILE A 103 -6.07 5.83 2.44
C ILE A 103 -6.25 4.41 2.97
N PRO A 104 -6.42 4.22 4.29
CA PRO A 104 -6.53 2.90 4.86
C PRO A 104 -7.87 2.27 4.47
N LEU A 105 -7.77 1.02 4.04
CA LEU A 105 -8.88 0.12 3.75
C LEU A 105 -9.07 -0.82 4.93
N LYS A 106 -10.33 -1.21 5.17
CA LYS A 106 -10.69 -2.22 6.16
C LYS A 106 -11.61 -3.25 5.51
N ALA A 107 -11.24 -4.52 5.61
CA ALA A 107 -12.16 -5.61 5.33
C ALA A 107 -13.28 -5.57 6.39
N LYS A 108 -14.52 -5.46 5.92
CA LYS A 108 -15.72 -5.61 6.75
C LYS A 108 -16.27 -7.00 6.50
N GLY A 109 -16.49 -7.78 7.56
CA GLY A 109 -17.07 -9.12 7.47
C GLY A 109 -16.05 -10.19 7.06
N ALA A 110 -15.88 -11.20 7.91
CA ALA A 110 -15.10 -12.37 7.58
C ALA A 110 -15.82 -13.24 6.54
N GLU A 111 -15.05 -14.06 5.82
CA GLU A 111 -15.57 -15.19 5.07
C GLU A 111 -16.55 -15.98 5.97
N GLY A 112 -17.80 -16.16 5.52
CA GLY A 112 -18.84 -16.86 6.29
C GLY A 112 -19.80 -15.99 7.12
N ALA A 113 -19.71 -14.65 7.07
CA ALA A 113 -20.77 -13.81 7.63
C ALA A 113 -22.12 -14.03 6.89
N PRO A 114 -23.28 -14.01 7.59
CA PRO A 114 -24.59 -14.18 6.96
C PRO A 114 -24.80 -13.21 5.79
N GLY A 115 -25.16 -13.73 4.62
CA GLY A 115 -25.33 -12.94 3.39
C GLY A 115 -24.03 -12.59 2.63
N ARG A 116 -22.90 -13.21 2.99
CA ARG A 116 -21.57 -12.97 2.38
C ARG A 116 -20.91 -14.24 1.84
N GLU A 117 -21.73 -15.23 1.49
CA GLU A 117 -21.25 -16.47 0.88
C GLU A 117 -20.50 -16.17 -0.42
N GLY A 118 -19.28 -16.71 -0.55
CA GLY A 118 -18.44 -16.51 -1.73
C GLY A 118 -17.72 -15.16 -1.82
N LEU A 119 -17.88 -14.26 -0.83
CA LEU A 119 -17.06 -13.05 -0.76
C LEU A 119 -15.61 -13.43 -0.43
N ARG A 120 -14.68 -12.96 -1.26
CA ARG A 120 -13.24 -13.08 -1.03
C ARG A 120 -12.62 -11.69 -1.08
N VAL A 121 -11.83 -11.35 -0.07
CA VAL A 121 -11.06 -10.11 -0.03
C VAL A 121 -9.59 -10.46 0.17
N THR A 122 -8.71 -9.91 -0.65
CA THR A 122 -7.26 -10.09 -0.55
C THR A 122 -6.59 -8.72 -0.45
N ALA A 123 -5.75 -8.54 0.58
CA ALA A 123 -4.87 -7.38 0.66
C ALA A 123 -3.82 -7.46 -0.45
N LEU A 124 -3.78 -6.48 -1.34
CA LEU A 124 -2.78 -6.40 -2.41
C LEU A 124 -1.52 -5.65 -1.97
N ALA A 125 -1.70 -4.61 -1.17
CA ALA A 125 -0.60 -3.82 -0.63
C ALA A 125 -0.91 -3.36 0.80
N THR A 126 0.10 -3.42 1.65
CA THR A 126 0.04 -2.99 3.05
C THR A 126 1.19 -2.04 3.38
N ILE A 127 0.95 -1.15 4.33
CA ILE A 127 1.98 -0.40 5.04
C ILE A 127 2.17 -1.08 6.39
N ALA A 128 3.42 -1.37 6.75
CA ALA A 128 3.76 -2.00 8.01
C ALA A 128 3.21 -1.18 9.20
N ASP A 129 2.90 -1.87 10.29
CA ASP A 129 2.57 -1.19 11.54
C ASP A 129 3.85 -0.58 12.12
N ASP A 130 3.84 0.74 12.32
CA ASP A 130 4.90 1.46 12.99
C ASP A 130 4.30 2.60 13.82
N ALA A 131 5.01 2.99 14.88
CA ALA A 131 4.54 4.00 15.81
C ALA A 131 4.55 5.43 15.22
N SER A 132 5.19 5.63 14.07
CA SER A 132 5.31 6.93 13.40
C SER A 132 4.27 7.14 12.30
N THR A 133 3.44 6.14 12.00
CA THR A 133 2.38 6.22 10.98
C THR A 133 1.01 6.36 11.64
N TRP A 134 0.21 7.32 11.18
CA TRP A 134 -1.16 7.53 11.67
C TRP A 134 -2.08 8.03 10.55
N GLY A 135 -3.38 7.77 10.69
CA GLY A 135 -4.41 8.42 9.88
C GLY A 135 -4.69 9.82 10.40
N GLU A 136 -4.31 10.83 9.60
CA GLU A 136 -4.41 12.26 9.95
C GLU A 136 -5.77 12.83 9.59
N SER A 137 -6.47 13.41 10.56
CA SER A 137 -7.78 14.03 10.35
C SER A 137 -7.73 15.47 9.85
N GLN A 138 -6.63 16.20 10.06
CA GLN A 138 -6.40 17.60 9.69
C GLN A 138 -5.36 17.76 8.57
N TRP A 139 -5.53 16.99 7.50
CA TRP A 139 -4.57 16.90 6.39
C TRP A 139 -4.70 18.01 5.32
N VAL A 140 -5.82 18.73 5.27
CA VAL A 140 -6.17 19.65 4.15
C VAL A 140 -5.12 20.75 3.95
N ARG A 141 -4.61 21.35 5.03
CA ARG A 141 -3.57 22.39 4.93
C ARG A 141 -2.27 21.84 4.34
N LEU A 142 -1.86 20.64 4.76
CA LEU A 142 -0.67 19.98 4.23
C LEU A 142 -0.86 19.61 2.74
N TRP A 143 -2.08 19.21 2.36
CA TRP A 143 -2.42 18.91 0.97
C TRP A 143 -2.33 20.13 0.06
N GLN A 144 -2.84 21.27 0.51
CA GLN A 144 -2.76 22.54 -0.22
C GLN A 144 -1.33 23.11 -0.28
N THR A 145 -0.46 22.68 0.62
CA THR A 145 0.95 23.10 0.63
C THR A 145 1.72 22.39 -0.50
N PRO A 146 2.40 23.15 -1.40
CA PRO A 146 3.23 22.57 -2.45
C PRO A 146 4.25 21.59 -1.88
N ARG A 147 4.44 20.44 -2.53
CA ARG A 147 5.29 19.34 -2.03
C ARG A 147 6.70 19.80 -1.63
N ALA A 148 7.32 20.69 -2.42
CA ALA A 148 8.65 21.25 -2.16
C ALA A 148 8.73 22.13 -0.90
N GLN A 149 7.60 22.64 -0.41
CA GLN A 149 7.54 23.54 0.76
C GLN A 149 7.08 22.82 2.03
N ARG A 150 6.55 21.59 1.94
CA ARG A 150 6.01 20.86 3.09
C ARG A 150 7.05 20.64 4.19
N GLY A 151 8.27 20.26 3.83
CA GLY A 151 9.35 19.98 4.80
C GLY A 151 9.84 21.22 5.57
N ALA A 152 9.56 22.42 5.07
CA ALA A 152 9.90 23.69 5.73
C ALA A 152 8.71 24.31 6.47
N SER A 153 7.55 23.64 6.49
CA SER A 153 6.36 24.15 7.18
C SER A 153 6.59 24.12 8.70
N PRO A 154 6.39 25.24 9.42
CA PRO A 154 6.50 25.25 10.88
C PRO A 154 5.37 24.45 11.55
N ASP A 155 4.23 24.33 10.87
CA ASP A 155 3.02 23.67 11.38
C ASP A 155 2.83 22.30 10.73
N LEU A 156 3.84 21.43 10.87
CA LEU A 156 3.69 20.03 10.45
C LEU A 156 2.64 19.33 11.33
N PRO A 157 1.73 18.51 10.75
CA PRO A 157 0.76 17.76 11.53
C PRO A 157 1.44 16.89 12.59
N VAL A 158 0.80 16.79 13.75
CA VAL A 158 1.22 15.96 14.87
C VAL A 158 0.03 15.12 15.27
N PHE A 159 0.27 13.83 15.48
CA PHE A 159 -0.74 12.90 15.95
C PHE A 159 -1.47 13.41 17.19
N ASP A 160 -2.80 13.42 17.14
CA ASP A 160 -3.69 13.73 18.25
C ASP A 160 -4.64 12.55 18.51
N ALA A 161 -4.47 11.92 19.67
CA ALA A 161 -5.22 10.73 20.06
C ALA A 161 -6.76 10.91 20.11
N ASN A 162 -7.26 12.15 20.18
CA ASN A 162 -8.69 12.41 20.23
C ASN A 162 -9.37 12.38 18.86
N ARG A 163 -8.61 12.57 17.77
CA ARG A 163 -9.17 12.71 16.42
C ARG A 163 -8.49 11.85 15.37
N ASP A 164 -7.23 11.49 15.57
CA ASP A 164 -6.45 10.69 14.64
C ASP A 164 -6.50 9.20 15.00
N VAL A 165 -6.02 8.35 14.09
CA VAL A 165 -6.06 6.89 14.27
C VAL A 165 -4.67 6.30 14.13
N ARG A 166 -4.31 5.38 15.04
CA ARG A 166 -3.12 4.52 14.97
C ARG A 166 -3.51 3.05 15.08
N GLY A 167 -2.59 2.16 14.72
CA GLY A 167 -2.76 0.71 14.78
C GLY A 167 -2.89 0.10 13.38
N GLY A 168 -1.74 -0.12 12.75
CA GLY A 168 -1.62 -0.93 11.54
C GLY A 168 -1.60 -2.44 11.84
N PRO A 169 -1.14 -3.26 10.88
CA PRO A 169 -0.72 -2.89 9.54
C PRO A 169 -1.88 -2.30 8.72
N TRP A 170 -1.56 -1.37 7.83
CA TRP A 170 -2.57 -0.65 7.05
C TRP A 170 -2.75 -1.27 5.68
N MET A 171 -3.91 -1.85 5.40
CA MET A 171 -4.26 -2.24 4.04
C MET A 171 -4.51 -0.98 3.21
N VAL A 172 -3.82 -0.83 2.07
CA VAL A 172 -3.95 0.35 1.20
C VAL A 172 -4.25 -0.01 -0.25
N ALA A 173 -4.19 -1.28 -0.61
CA ALA A 173 -4.80 -1.81 -1.83
C ALA A 173 -5.42 -3.18 -1.55
N ALA A 174 -6.53 -3.48 -2.21
CA ALA A 174 -7.24 -4.75 -2.05
C ALA A 174 -7.88 -5.20 -3.37
N ALA A 175 -7.95 -6.52 -3.55
CA ALA A 175 -8.81 -7.17 -4.51
C ALA A 175 -10.00 -7.78 -3.75
N ALA A 176 -11.18 -7.70 -4.33
CA ALA A 176 -12.37 -8.35 -3.82
C ALA A 176 -13.16 -9.03 -4.94
N GLU A 177 -13.68 -10.20 -4.64
CA GLU A 177 -14.52 -10.98 -5.54
C GLU A 177 -15.79 -11.39 -4.82
N ILE A 178 -16.93 -11.24 -5.49
CA ILE A 178 -18.23 -11.75 -5.03
C ILE A 178 -18.87 -12.60 -6.12
N PRO A 179 -19.80 -13.51 -5.78
CA PRO A 179 -20.59 -14.21 -6.78
C PRO A 179 -21.33 -13.21 -7.66
N GLY A 180 -21.11 -13.26 -8.97
CA GLY A 180 -21.79 -12.39 -9.92
C GLY A 180 -22.94 -13.11 -10.65
N PRO A 181 -23.69 -12.37 -11.48
CA PRO A 181 -24.80 -12.91 -12.25
C PRO A 181 -24.32 -14.06 -13.16
N ARG A 182 -25.09 -15.16 -13.24
CA ARG A 182 -24.80 -16.31 -14.11
C ARG A 182 -23.48 -17.05 -13.79
N GLY A 183 -22.99 -16.94 -12.55
CA GLY A 183 -21.82 -17.68 -12.08
C GLY A 183 -20.47 -17.08 -12.48
N THR A 184 -20.45 -15.96 -13.22
CA THR A 184 -19.21 -15.20 -13.44
C THR A 184 -18.93 -14.33 -12.22
N PRO A 185 -17.75 -14.41 -11.59
CA PRO A 185 -17.43 -13.58 -10.44
C PRO A 185 -17.43 -12.09 -10.80
N GLN A 186 -17.97 -11.26 -9.90
CA GLN A 186 -17.83 -9.82 -9.99
C GLN A 186 -16.59 -9.40 -9.21
N ARG A 187 -15.68 -8.70 -9.88
CA ARG A 187 -14.34 -8.36 -9.38
C ARG A 187 -14.18 -6.86 -9.13
N LEU A 188 -13.47 -6.53 -8.06
CA LEU A 188 -13.10 -5.18 -7.68
C LEU A 188 -11.60 -5.17 -7.35
N VAL A 189 -10.88 -4.20 -7.88
CA VAL A 189 -9.60 -3.75 -7.33
C VAL A 189 -9.77 -2.34 -6.81
N VAL A 190 -9.33 -2.10 -5.58
CA VAL A 190 -9.32 -0.78 -4.98
C VAL A 190 -7.92 -0.43 -4.50
N VAL A 191 -7.49 0.79 -4.80
CA VAL A 191 -6.25 1.37 -4.30
C VAL A 191 -6.60 2.65 -3.55
N GLY A 192 -6.18 2.72 -2.29
CA GLY A 192 -6.31 3.87 -1.41
C GLY A 192 -5.38 5.01 -1.79
N SER A 193 -5.34 5.40 -3.06
CA SER A 193 -4.63 6.57 -3.56
C SER A 193 -5.14 6.85 -4.96
N ASN A 194 -5.22 8.12 -5.36
CA ASN A 194 -5.58 8.49 -6.72
C ASN A 194 -4.37 8.66 -7.64
N SER A 195 -3.18 8.83 -7.06
CA SER A 195 -1.97 9.23 -7.79
C SER A 195 -0.93 8.11 -7.87
N TRP A 196 -1.26 6.88 -7.50
CA TRP A 196 -0.30 5.78 -7.44
C TRP A 196 0.22 5.32 -8.81
N PHE A 197 -0.48 5.61 -9.91
CA PHE A 197 -0.11 5.16 -11.25
C PHE A 197 0.26 6.30 -12.21
N ILE A 198 0.50 7.52 -11.70
CA ILE A 198 0.93 8.65 -12.53
C ILE A 198 2.44 8.60 -12.78
N ASP A 199 2.90 9.25 -13.85
CA ASP A 199 4.31 9.28 -14.24
C ASP A 199 5.26 9.72 -13.13
N GLN A 200 4.85 10.67 -12.28
CA GLN A 200 5.67 11.13 -11.15
C GLN A 200 5.95 10.03 -10.11
N VAL A 201 5.15 8.97 -10.10
CA VAL A 201 5.34 7.78 -9.25
C VAL A 201 5.99 6.66 -10.05
N THR A 202 5.45 6.33 -11.21
CA THR A 202 5.82 5.14 -11.99
C THR A 202 7.13 5.31 -12.77
N GLN A 203 7.42 6.51 -13.27
CA GLN A 203 8.64 6.81 -14.04
C GLN A 203 9.76 7.39 -13.17
N ARG A 204 9.62 7.34 -11.84
CA ARG A 204 10.67 7.78 -10.93
C ARG A 204 11.85 6.84 -11.04
N ARG A 205 13.03 7.38 -11.36
CA ARG A 205 14.28 6.63 -11.43
C ARG A 205 15.09 6.77 -10.15
N ALA A 206 15.81 5.72 -9.79
CA ALA A 206 16.78 5.69 -8.72
C ALA A 206 18.12 5.19 -9.24
N GLU A 207 19.21 5.67 -8.65
CA GLU A 207 20.55 5.15 -8.92
C GLU A 207 20.93 4.19 -7.80
N VAL A 208 21.22 2.94 -8.16
CA VAL A 208 21.68 1.90 -7.23
C VAL A 208 22.93 1.28 -7.83
N ASP A 209 24.04 1.33 -7.09
CA ASP A 209 25.35 0.82 -7.53
C ASP A 209 25.78 1.32 -8.93
N GLY A 210 25.53 2.60 -9.22
CA GLY A 210 25.86 3.24 -10.50
C GLY A 210 24.95 2.85 -11.67
N ARG A 211 23.85 2.13 -11.41
CA ARG A 211 22.83 1.78 -12.41
C ARG A 211 21.55 2.56 -12.14
N VAL A 212 20.99 3.12 -13.21
CA VAL A 212 19.69 3.77 -13.18
C VAL A 212 18.62 2.71 -13.35
N ILE A 213 17.78 2.52 -12.32
CA ILE A 213 16.66 1.59 -12.31
C ILE A 213 15.36 2.34 -12.01
N ASP A 214 14.23 1.72 -12.31
CA ASP A 214 12.94 2.24 -11.87
C ASP A 214 12.81 2.08 -10.35
N ALA A 215 12.41 3.16 -9.69
CA ALA A 215 12.29 3.20 -8.23
C ALA A 215 11.05 2.45 -7.73
N ASN A 216 9.96 2.47 -8.52
CA ASN A 216 8.65 1.94 -8.13
C ASN A 216 8.02 1.03 -9.23
N PRO A 217 8.74 0.01 -9.72
CA PRO A 217 8.26 -0.94 -10.73
C PRO A 217 6.93 -1.62 -10.32
N GLY A 218 6.71 -1.83 -9.02
CA GLY A 218 5.53 -2.51 -8.51
C GLY A 218 4.23 -1.75 -8.77
N ASN A 219 4.28 -0.44 -9.00
CA ASN A 219 3.11 0.35 -9.35
C ASN A 219 2.59 0.03 -10.77
N ILE A 220 3.48 -0.13 -11.76
CA ILE A 220 3.05 -0.51 -13.11
C ILE A 220 2.56 -1.95 -13.14
N GLU A 221 3.30 -2.87 -12.51
CA GLU A 221 2.90 -4.27 -12.40
C GLU A 221 1.54 -4.45 -11.70
N LEU A 222 1.28 -3.67 -10.64
CA LEU A 222 -0.01 -3.67 -9.95
C LEU A 222 -1.11 -3.19 -10.89
N PHE A 223 -0.88 -2.15 -11.69
CA PHE A 223 -1.86 -1.62 -12.63
C PHE A 223 -2.20 -2.62 -13.73
N GLU A 224 -1.20 -3.15 -14.42
CA GLU A 224 -1.40 -4.11 -15.52
C GLU A 224 -2.07 -5.39 -15.03
N SER A 225 -1.57 -5.96 -13.93
CA SER A 225 -2.15 -7.15 -13.31
C SER A 225 -3.59 -6.94 -12.84
N SER A 226 -3.92 -5.74 -12.35
CA SER A 226 -5.29 -5.40 -11.97
C SER A 226 -6.22 -5.37 -13.19
N VAL A 227 -5.78 -4.79 -14.30
CA VAL A 227 -6.57 -4.72 -15.54
C VAL A 227 -6.81 -6.13 -16.10
N LEU A 228 -5.77 -6.96 -16.19
CA LEU A 228 -5.88 -8.34 -16.67
C LEU A 228 -6.82 -9.18 -15.78
N TRP A 229 -6.66 -9.06 -14.45
CA TRP A 229 -7.52 -9.77 -13.50
C TRP A 229 -8.98 -9.31 -13.60
N LEU A 230 -9.23 -8.01 -13.71
CA LEU A 230 -10.58 -7.48 -13.88
C LEU A 230 -11.20 -7.88 -15.23
N ALA A 231 -10.39 -8.15 -16.25
CA ALA A 231 -10.80 -8.64 -17.55
C ALA A 231 -11.00 -10.18 -17.61
N GLY A 232 -10.69 -10.91 -16.52
CA GLY A 232 -10.80 -12.36 -16.48
C GLY A 232 -9.64 -13.11 -17.13
N GLN A 233 -8.51 -12.46 -17.35
CA GLN A 233 -7.33 -13.00 -18.04
C GLN A 233 -6.24 -13.39 -17.02
N ASP A 234 -6.60 -14.20 -16.04
CA ASP A 234 -5.75 -14.53 -14.88
C ASP A 234 -4.48 -15.29 -15.30
N GLU A 235 -4.58 -16.06 -16.38
CA GLU A 235 -3.50 -16.81 -17.01
C GLU A 235 -2.42 -15.93 -17.63
N LEU A 236 -2.75 -14.69 -18.01
CA LEU A 236 -1.80 -13.73 -18.59
C LEU A 236 -1.05 -12.92 -17.53
N ILE A 237 -1.43 -13.05 -16.25
CA ILE A 237 -0.79 -12.32 -15.16
C ILE A 237 0.55 -12.99 -14.82
N ALA A 238 1.63 -12.41 -15.32
CA ALA A 238 3.00 -12.74 -14.98
C ALA A 238 3.79 -11.44 -14.72
N GLN A 239 4.83 -11.52 -13.92
CA GLN A 239 5.75 -10.40 -13.71
C GLN A 239 6.46 -10.05 -15.03
N SER A 240 6.53 -8.77 -15.42
CA SER A 240 7.19 -8.38 -16.67
C SER A 240 8.70 -8.66 -16.65
N PRO A 241 9.35 -8.77 -17.83
CA PRO A 241 10.80 -8.89 -17.91
C PRO A 241 11.57 -7.73 -17.26
N GLU A 242 11.03 -6.51 -17.32
CA GLU A 242 11.63 -5.32 -16.71
C GLU A 242 11.61 -5.42 -15.18
N ALA A 243 10.46 -5.82 -14.61
CA ALA A 243 10.32 -6.06 -13.18
C ALA A 243 11.16 -7.27 -12.70
N ALA A 244 11.32 -8.30 -13.53
CA ALA A 244 12.13 -9.48 -13.21
C ALA A 244 13.64 -9.18 -13.14
N SER A 245 14.10 -8.06 -13.72
CA SER A 245 15.51 -7.65 -13.73
C SER A 245 15.96 -7.01 -12.41
N ILE A 246 15.04 -6.74 -11.49
CA ILE A 246 15.31 -6.07 -10.23
C ILE A 246 15.77 -7.09 -9.20
N ALA A 247 16.90 -6.81 -8.56
CA ALA A 247 17.45 -7.67 -7.51
C ALA A 247 16.48 -7.71 -6.32
N LEU A 248 15.67 -8.77 -6.26
CA LEU A 248 14.75 -8.99 -5.16
C LEU A 248 15.57 -9.39 -3.92
N ILE A 249 15.62 -8.51 -2.91
CA ILE A 249 16.00 -8.94 -1.57
C ILE A 249 14.81 -9.74 -1.04
N GLY A 250 14.89 -11.07 -1.11
CA GLY A 250 13.87 -11.93 -0.54
C GLY A 250 13.67 -11.62 0.94
N ALA A 251 12.43 -11.63 1.42
CA ALA A 251 12.14 -11.46 2.83
C ALA A 251 12.90 -12.52 3.65
N ILE A 252 13.91 -12.09 4.41
CA ILE A 252 14.64 -12.98 5.31
C ILE A 252 13.75 -13.19 6.53
N ALA A 253 13.30 -14.42 6.75
CA ALA A 253 12.49 -14.78 7.91
C ALA A 253 13.14 -14.26 9.22
N PRO A 254 12.36 -13.72 10.18
CA PRO A 254 12.90 -13.10 11.40
C PRO A 254 13.89 -13.99 12.14
N GLU A 255 13.65 -15.30 12.13
CA GLU A 255 14.49 -16.33 12.76
C GLU A 255 15.84 -16.45 12.05
N ARG A 256 15.84 -16.40 10.71
CA ARG A 256 17.08 -16.40 9.90
C ARG A 256 17.86 -15.12 10.09
N LEU A 257 17.19 -13.98 10.20
CA LEU A 257 17.82 -12.68 10.41
C LEU A 257 18.47 -12.60 11.80
N SER A 258 17.80 -13.13 12.83
CA SER A 258 18.37 -13.28 14.18
C SER A 258 19.57 -14.23 14.20
N MET A 259 19.46 -15.39 13.54
CA MET A 259 20.57 -16.35 13.41
C MET A 259 21.78 -15.72 12.71
N ILE A 260 21.58 -15.03 11.58
CA ILE A 260 22.66 -14.34 10.86
C ILE A 260 23.32 -13.29 11.75
N ARG A 261 22.53 -12.50 12.50
CA ARG A 261 23.06 -11.50 13.45
C ARG A 261 23.91 -12.16 14.54
N TRP A 262 23.45 -13.26 15.13
CA TRP A 262 24.21 -13.98 16.16
C TRP A 262 25.49 -14.62 15.62
N VAL A 263 25.45 -15.18 14.40
CA VAL A 263 26.65 -15.74 13.75
C VAL A 263 27.68 -14.64 13.47
N ILE A 264 27.26 -13.46 13.02
CA ILE A 264 28.18 -12.35 12.77
C ILE A 264 28.74 -11.79 14.08
N VAL A 265 27.88 -11.54 15.07
CA VAL A 265 28.26 -10.90 16.33
C VAL A 265 29.08 -11.83 17.23
N ALA A 266 28.69 -13.10 17.37
CA ALA A 266 29.36 -14.04 18.25
C ALA A 266 30.31 -15.00 17.50
N GLY A 267 29.95 -15.41 16.28
CA GLY A 267 30.74 -16.36 15.52
C GLY A 267 32.09 -15.80 15.06
N LEU A 268 32.14 -14.53 14.63
CA LEU A 268 33.39 -13.92 14.16
C LEU A 268 34.42 -13.74 15.29
N PRO A 269 34.06 -13.20 16.48
CA PRO A 269 34.98 -13.15 17.62
C PRO A 269 35.44 -14.53 18.10
N VAL A 270 34.54 -15.52 18.16
CA VAL A 270 34.90 -16.89 18.55
C VAL A 270 35.87 -17.51 17.55
N LEU A 271 35.63 -17.34 16.24
CA LEU A 271 36.53 -17.82 15.19
C LEU A 271 37.93 -17.23 15.35
N VAL A 272 38.04 -15.92 15.59
CA VAL A 272 39.33 -15.25 15.83
C VAL A 272 40.04 -15.83 17.05
N LEU A 273 39.32 -16.08 18.15
CA LEU A 273 39.89 -16.69 19.35
C LEU A 273 40.37 -18.13 19.10
N VAL A 274 39.60 -18.93 18.37
CA VAL A 274 39.98 -20.32 18.03
C VAL A 274 41.21 -20.34 17.13
N VAL A 275 41.24 -19.51 16.09
CA VAL A 275 42.39 -19.40 15.18
C VAL A 275 43.63 -18.90 15.93
N GLY A 276 43.49 -17.88 16.79
CA GLY A 276 44.57 -17.39 17.64
C GLY A 276 45.08 -18.44 18.62
N GLY A 277 44.17 -19.22 19.22
CA GLY A 277 44.51 -20.33 20.12
C GLY A 277 45.26 -21.46 19.42
N LEU A 278 44.79 -21.88 18.24
CA LEU A 278 45.45 -22.89 17.41
C LEU A 278 46.83 -22.42 16.95
N TYR A 279 46.94 -21.18 16.47
CA TYR A 279 48.22 -20.60 16.07
C TYR A 279 49.21 -20.57 17.23
N ARG A 280 48.75 -20.21 18.44
CA ARG A 280 49.57 -20.25 19.66
C ARG A 280 49.99 -21.68 20.02
N ALA A 281 49.13 -22.67 19.85
CA ALA A 281 49.45 -24.07 20.16
C ALA A 281 50.46 -24.70 19.16
N VAL A 282 50.53 -24.19 17.93
CA VAL A 282 51.46 -24.68 16.90
C VAL A 282 52.81 -23.96 16.94
N ARG A 283 52.86 -22.69 17.36
CA ARG A 283 54.11 -21.89 17.45
C ARG A 283 54.66 -21.73 18.86
N GLY A 284 53.92 -22.13 19.87
CA GLY A 284 54.36 -22.19 21.27
C GLY A 284 55.00 -23.53 21.59
#